data_AF-A0A6P2B6L2-F1
#
_entry.id   AF-A0A6P2B6L2-F1
#
_cell.length_a   1.000
_cell.length_b   1.000
_cell.length_c   1.000
_cell.angle_alpha   90.00
_cell.angle_beta   90.00
_cell.angle_gamma   90.00
#
_symmetry.space_group_name_H-M   'P 1'
#
loop_
_entity.id
_entity.type
_entity.pdbx_description
1 polymer ?
#
loop_
_entity_poly.entity_id
_entity_poly.type
_entity_poly.pdbx_seq_one_letter_code
_entity_poly.pdbx_strand_id
1 'polypeptide(L)'
;MTIITDLAQIKQLADQRQDDFAVMGYMLQREQMTDAELDALVDAIAAPIIAAIDCTGCANCCRVLDVYLTPDDAERLQPAVDVPLSQIIEHDAAAQVEEWGMFRARPCRFLRGTLCAVYPHRPETCRTYPALTPDFRWTIADSIAGAAVCPIIYNVLARMVDEAERLSRQSG
;
A
#
# COMPACT_ATOMS: atom_id res chain seq x y z
N MET A 1 13.03 14.36 -9.45
CA MET A 1 12.68 13.04 -10.01
C MET A 1 11.32 13.12 -10.69
N THR A 2 11.20 12.57 -11.90
CA THR A 2 9.92 12.48 -12.64
C THR A 2 9.04 11.40 -12.02
N ILE A 3 7.73 11.65 -11.90
CA ILE A 3 6.77 10.65 -11.41
C ILE A 3 6.56 9.58 -12.47
N ILE A 4 6.71 8.31 -12.08
CA ILE A 4 6.49 7.14 -12.94
C ILE A 4 5.14 6.51 -12.58
N THR A 5 4.27 6.27 -13.57
CA THR A 5 2.93 5.68 -13.34
C THR A 5 2.65 4.44 -14.18
N ASP A 6 3.49 4.14 -15.18
CA ASP A 6 3.35 2.93 -15.98
C ASP A 6 3.65 1.67 -15.14
N LEU A 7 2.68 0.77 -15.03
CA LEU A 7 2.77 -0.39 -14.15
C LEU A 7 3.84 -1.39 -14.59
N ALA A 8 4.05 -1.56 -15.90
CA ALA A 8 5.08 -2.49 -16.40
C ALA A 8 6.48 -1.95 -16.08
N GLN A 9 6.68 -0.66 -16.29
CA GLN A 9 7.90 0.04 -15.93
C GLN A 9 8.15 0.02 -14.42
N ILE A 10 7.15 0.33 -13.60
CA ILE A 10 7.28 0.29 -12.13
C ILE A 10 7.64 -1.10 -11.67
N LYS A 11 6.97 -2.14 -12.18
CA LYS A 11 7.29 -3.53 -11.82
C LYS A 11 8.76 -3.83 -12.13
N GLN A 12 9.22 -3.51 -13.34
CA GLN A 12 10.60 -3.75 -13.73
C GLN A 12 11.59 -2.97 -12.85
N LEU A 13 11.33 -1.68 -12.60
CA LEU A 13 12.21 -0.85 -11.79
C LEU A 13 12.22 -1.25 -10.32
N ALA A 14 11.08 -1.65 -9.76
CA ALA A 14 10.97 -2.16 -8.40
C ALA A 14 11.77 -3.46 -8.24
N ASP A 15 11.73 -4.36 -9.23
CA ASP A 15 12.52 -5.58 -9.24
C ASP A 15 14.04 -5.27 -9.32
N GLN A 16 14.43 -4.28 -10.12
CA GLN A 16 15.83 -3.86 -10.28
C GLN A 16 16.42 -3.17 -9.04
N ARG A 17 15.57 -2.49 -8.25
CA ARG A 17 15.98 -1.68 -7.08
C ARG A 17 15.70 -2.36 -5.74
N GLN A 18 15.45 -3.68 -5.73
CA GLN A 18 15.21 -4.41 -4.48
C GLN A 18 16.34 -4.23 -3.46
N ASP A 19 17.59 -4.27 -3.90
CA ASP A 19 18.74 -4.08 -3.03
C ASP A 19 18.81 -2.65 -2.48
N ASP A 20 18.54 -1.63 -3.30
CA ASP A 20 18.47 -0.22 -2.86
C ASP A 20 17.42 -0.06 -1.75
N PHE A 21 16.24 -0.64 -1.94
CA PHE A 21 15.14 -0.58 -0.99
C PHE A 21 15.47 -1.32 0.32
N ALA A 22 16.11 -2.48 0.23
CA ALA A 22 16.57 -3.23 1.40
C ALA A 22 17.62 -2.45 2.21
N VAL A 23 18.59 -1.83 1.52
CA VAL A 23 19.62 -1.00 2.15
C VAL A 23 19.01 0.24 2.80
N MET A 24 18.10 0.94 2.11
CA MET A 24 17.33 2.05 2.67
C MET A 24 16.58 1.62 3.93
N GLY A 25 15.89 0.48 3.89
CA GLY A 25 15.20 -0.07 5.05
C GLY A 25 16.15 -0.27 6.24
N TYR A 26 17.32 -0.85 6.02
CA TYR A 26 18.34 -1.02 7.05
C TYR A 26 18.87 0.30 7.62
N MET A 27 19.11 1.30 6.77
CA MET A 27 19.54 2.64 7.20
C MET A 27 18.47 3.28 8.10
N LEU A 28 17.21 3.28 7.64
CA LEU A 28 16.11 3.87 8.38
C LEU A 28 15.87 3.18 9.72
N GLN A 29 16.02 1.85 9.82
CA GLN A 29 15.91 1.12 11.10
C GLN A 29 16.93 1.59 12.15
N ARG A 30 18.11 2.06 11.72
CA ARG A 30 19.19 2.52 12.60
C ARG A 30 19.19 4.04 12.80
N GLU A 31 18.34 4.75 12.07
CA GLU A 31 18.23 6.19 12.18
C GLU A 31 17.66 6.58 13.55
N GLN A 32 18.23 7.62 14.15
CA GLN A 32 17.91 8.03 15.53
C GLN A 32 16.63 8.88 15.63
N MET A 33 16.05 9.26 14.49
CA MET A 33 14.75 9.93 14.43
C MET A 33 13.68 9.07 15.12
N THR A 34 12.79 9.74 15.85
CA THR A 34 11.59 9.12 16.40
C THR A 34 10.66 8.66 15.28
N ASP A 35 9.77 7.71 15.58
CA ASP A 35 8.80 7.21 14.59
C ASP A 35 7.89 8.33 14.05
N ALA A 36 7.48 9.27 14.92
CA ALA A 36 6.69 10.42 14.51
C ALA A 36 7.45 11.38 13.56
N GLU A 37 8.77 11.55 13.76
CA GLU A 37 9.59 12.36 12.85
C GLU A 37 9.81 11.67 11.51
N LEU A 38 9.96 10.33 11.52
CA LEU A 38 10.06 9.55 10.29
C LEU A 38 8.75 9.57 9.50
N ASP A 39 7.61 9.39 10.17
CA ASP A 39 6.29 9.50 9.54
C ASP A 39 6.08 10.88 8.93
N ALA A 40 6.42 11.96 9.65
CA ALA A 40 6.32 13.32 9.13
C ALA A 40 7.19 13.54 7.88
N LEU A 41 8.38 12.95 7.84
CA LEU A 41 9.25 12.98 6.66
C LEU A 41 8.64 12.23 5.47
N VAL A 42 8.11 11.02 5.71
CA VAL A 42 7.45 10.19 4.70
C VAL A 42 6.22 10.90 4.16
N ASP A 43 5.39 11.50 5.01
CA ASP A 43 4.21 12.27 4.63
C ASP A 43 4.58 13.49 3.77
N ALA A 44 5.65 14.21 4.14
CA ALA A 44 6.15 15.35 3.37
C ALA A 44 6.61 14.92 1.95
N ILE A 45 7.17 13.73 1.82
CA ILE A 45 7.58 13.14 0.54
C ILE A 45 6.36 12.62 -0.24
N ALA A 46 5.44 11.94 0.43
CA ALA A 46 4.29 11.27 -0.17
C ALA A 46 3.21 12.25 -0.64
N ALA A 47 2.95 13.33 0.11
CA ALA A 47 1.90 14.30 -0.22
C ALA A 47 1.95 14.83 -1.67
N PRO A 48 3.08 15.35 -2.19
CA PRO A 48 3.14 15.80 -3.58
C PRO A 48 3.07 14.64 -4.59
N ILE A 49 3.47 13.43 -4.23
CA ILE A 49 3.38 12.24 -5.09
C ILE A 49 1.92 11.78 -5.22
N ILE A 50 1.23 11.67 -4.08
CA ILE A 50 -0.19 11.30 -4.02
C ILE A 50 -1.03 12.32 -4.80
N ALA A 51 -0.75 13.61 -4.65
CA ALA A 51 -1.44 14.66 -5.39
C ALA A 51 -1.23 14.58 -6.92
N ALA A 52 -0.13 13.99 -7.39
CA ALA A 52 0.21 13.89 -8.80
C ALA A 52 -0.29 12.59 -9.48
N ILE A 53 -0.84 11.64 -8.72
CA ILE A 53 -1.23 10.31 -9.23
C ILE A 53 -2.72 10.07 -8.98
N ASP A 54 -3.48 9.85 -10.04
CA ASP A 54 -4.84 9.35 -9.92
C ASP A 54 -4.84 7.86 -9.52
N CYS A 55 -5.03 7.59 -8.23
CA CYS A 55 -5.07 6.24 -7.69
C CYS A 55 -6.28 5.41 -8.17
N THR A 56 -7.29 6.05 -8.77
CA THR A 56 -8.46 5.39 -9.37
C THR A 56 -8.25 5.01 -10.85
N GLY A 57 -7.12 5.44 -11.44
CA GLY A 57 -6.83 5.23 -12.85
C GLY A 57 -6.33 3.83 -13.21
N CYS A 58 -5.64 3.13 -12.30
CA CYS A 58 -4.99 1.84 -12.61
C CYS A 58 -5.71 0.60 -12.06
N ALA A 59 -6.35 0.74 -10.89
CA ALA A 59 -6.97 -0.35 -10.13
C ALA A 59 -6.07 -1.57 -9.86
N ASN A 60 -4.74 -1.40 -9.87
CA ASN A 60 -3.83 -2.55 -9.75
C ASN A 60 -3.98 -3.26 -8.41
N CYS A 61 -4.16 -2.51 -7.31
CA CYS A 61 -4.45 -3.08 -6.00
C CYS A 61 -5.69 -4.00 -6.02
N CYS A 62 -6.78 -3.58 -6.68
CA CYS A 62 -7.98 -4.41 -6.83
C CYS A 62 -7.79 -5.66 -7.69
N ARG A 63 -6.74 -5.71 -8.52
CA ARG A 63 -6.44 -6.85 -9.40
C ARG A 63 -5.58 -7.91 -8.71
N VAL A 64 -4.61 -7.48 -7.89
CA VAL A 64 -3.53 -8.35 -7.43
C VAL A 64 -3.46 -8.54 -5.92
N LEU A 65 -3.98 -7.61 -5.11
CA LEU A 65 -3.88 -7.70 -3.66
C LEU A 65 -5.02 -8.51 -3.05
N ASP A 66 -4.69 -9.27 -2.02
CA ASP A 66 -5.68 -9.82 -1.11
C ASP A 66 -6.23 -8.66 -0.25
N VAL A 67 -7.53 -8.70 0.03
CA VAL A 67 -8.21 -7.65 0.81
C VAL A 67 -8.71 -8.28 2.10
N TYR A 68 -8.02 -7.95 3.20
CA TYR A 68 -8.43 -8.29 4.54
C TYR A 68 -9.49 -7.31 5.05
N LEU A 69 -10.36 -7.83 5.91
CA LEU A 69 -11.59 -7.20 6.36
C LEU A 69 -11.67 -7.26 7.88
N THR A 70 -12.25 -6.22 8.44
CA THR A 70 -12.69 -6.13 9.83
C THR A 70 -14.19 -6.47 9.96
N PRO A 71 -14.70 -6.74 11.16
CA PRO A 71 -16.15 -6.83 11.39
C PRO A 71 -16.91 -5.59 10.88
N ASP A 72 -16.36 -4.39 11.09
CA ASP A 72 -16.97 -3.15 10.64
C ASP A 72 -17.03 -3.05 9.11
N ASP A 73 -16.07 -3.66 8.39
CA ASP A 73 -16.12 -3.73 6.92
C ASP A 73 -17.32 -4.54 6.44
N ALA A 74 -17.64 -5.63 7.14
CA ALA A 74 -18.82 -6.43 6.81
C ALA A 74 -20.11 -5.62 6.98
N GLU A 75 -20.25 -4.87 8.07
CA GLU A 75 -21.41 -3.98 8.28
C GLU A 75 -21.51 -2.91 7.18
N ARG A 76 -20.37 -2.30 6.80
CA ARG A 76 -20.31 -1.31 5.70
C ARG A 76 -20.71 -1.89 4.35
N LEU A 77 -20.30 -3.12 4.05
CA LEU A 77 -20.54 -3.80 2.78
C LEU A 77 -21.96 -4.33 2.66
N GLN A 78 -22.58 -4.77 3.76
CA GLN A 78 -23.89 -5.42 3.79
C GLN A 78 -24.99 -4.70 2.98
N PRO A 79 -25.17 -3.35 3.04
CA PRO A 79 -26.19 -2.66 2.26
C PRO A 79 -25.84 -2.51 0.77
N ALA A 80 -24.59 -2.78 0.36
CA ALA A 80 -24.09 -2.58 -1.00
C ALA A 80 -23.92 -3.87 -1.80
N VAL A 81 -24.34 -5.01 -1.25
CA VAL A 81 -24.17 -6.34 -1.86
C VAL A 81 -25.49 -7.07 -1.97
N ASP A 82 -25.74 -7.68 -3.13
CA ASP A 82 -26.97 -8.45 -3.39
C ASP A 82 -26.87 -9.93 -2.96
N VAL A 83 -25.77 -10.32 -2.31
CA VAL A 83 -25.50 -11.70 -1.88
C VAL A 83 -25.11 -11.73 -0.40
N PRO A 84 -25.34 -12.85 0.31
CA PRO A 84 -24.86 -13.02 1.68
C PRO A 84 -23.34 -12.85 1.78
N LEU A 85 -22.87 -12.19 2.85
CA LEU A 85 -21.43 -11.94 3.06
C LEU A 85 -20.61 -13.23 3.16
N SER A 86 -21.21 -14.32 3.65
CA SER A 86 -20.55 -15.64 3.69
C SER A 86 -20.13 -16.16 2.30
N GLN A 87 -20.77 -15.70 1.22
CA GLN A 87 -20.40 -16.07 -0.15
C GLN A 87 -19.23 -15.25 -0.71
N ILE A 88 -18.80 -14.20 -0.01
CA ILE A 88 -17.79 -13.26 -0.53
C ILE A 88 -16.60 -13.12 0.42
N ILE A 89 -16.80 -13.40 1.70
CA ILE A 89 -15.78 -13.40 2.76
C ILE A 89 -15.34 -14.85 3.04
N GLU A 90 -14.03 -15.05 3.15
CA GLU A 90 -13.38 -16.25 3.65
C GLU A 90 -12.80 -15.97 5.04
N HIS A 91 -13.15 -16.80 6.02
CA HIS A 91 -12.71 -16.64 7.41
C HIS A 91 -11.56 -17.60 7.72
N ASP A 92 -11.56 -18.82 7.16
CA ASP A 92 -10.59 -19.86 7.53
C ASP A 92 -9.18 -19.50 7.07
N ALA A 93 -9.05 -18.99 5.83
CA ALA A 93 -7.77 -18.52 5.31
C ALA A 93 -7.29 -17.23 6.00
N ALA A 94 -8.22 -16.35 6.38
CA ALA A 94 -7.90 -15.12 7.10
C ALA A 94 -7.36 -15.41 8.51
N ALA A 95 -7.94 -16.37 9.22
CA ALA A 95 -7.51 -16.76 10.56
C ALA A 95 -6.07 -17.30 10.60
N GLN A 96 -5.55 -17.85 9.50
CA GLN A 96 -4.16 -18.33 9.41
C GLN A 96 -3.13 -17.18 9.47
N VAL A 97 -3.56 -15.96 9.18
CA VAL A 97 -2.76 -14.73 9.25
C VAL A 97 -3.31 -13.75 10.28
N GLU A 98 -4.06 -14.27 11.27
CA GLU A 98 -4.63 -13.49 12.38
C GLU A 98 -5.61 -12.37 11.95
N GLU A 99 -6.22 -12.50 10.76
CA GLU A 99 -7.20 -11.56 10.23
C GLU A 99 -8.65 -12.07 10.42
N TRP A 100 -9.61 -11.15 10.58
CA TRP A 100 -11.02 -11.52 10.79
C TRP A 100 -11.65 -12.17 9.56
N GLY A 101 -11.40 -11.62 8.38
CA GLY A 101 -11.90 -12.14 7.12
C GLY A 101 -11.13 -11.58 5.94
N MET A 102 -11.26 -12.22 4.78
CA MET A 102 -10.71 -11.71 3.52
C MET A 102 -11.68 -11.94 2.37
N PHE A 103 -11.58 -11.13 1.31
CA PHE A 103 -12.33 -11.46 0.09
C PHE A 103 -11.86 -12.78 -0.53
N ARG A 104 -12.82 -13.61 -0.96
CA ARG A 104 -12.58 -14.94 -1.54
C ARG A 104 -11.82 -14.94 -2.88
N ALA A 105 -11.80 -13.84 -3.62
CA ALA A 105 -11.35 -13.83 -5.01
C ALA A 105 -10.54 -12.60 -5.38
N ARG A 106 -9.52 -12.84 -6.23
CA ARG A 106 -8.77 -11.85 -6.99
C ARG A 106 -8.89 -12.16 -8.50
N PRO A 107 -9.08 -11.16 -9.39
CA PRO A 107 -9.37 -9.76 -9.10
C PRO A 107 -10.62 -9.59 -8.23
N CYS A 108 -10.65 -8.51 -7.45
CA CYS A 108 -11.76 -8.20 -6.54
C CYS A 108 -13.10 -8.20 -7.31
N ARG A 109 -14.10 -8.92 -6.79
CA ARG A 109 -15.42 -9.08 -7.42
C ARG A 109 -16.15 -7.75 -7.67
N PHE A 110 -15.81 -6.71 -6.91
CA PHE A 110 -16.41 -5.39 -7.03
C PHE A 110 -15.73 -4.51 -8.09
N LEU A 111 -14.61 -4.93 -8.67
CA LEU A 111 -13.94 -4.16 -9.71
C LEU A 111 -14.82 -4.04 -10.96
N ARG A 112 -15.00 -2.81 -11.46
CA ARG A 112 -15.69 -2.46 -12.71
C ARG A 112 -14.81 -1.49 -13.50
N GLY A 113 -14.14 -1.98 -14.53
CA GLY A 113 -13.12 -1.22 -15.24
C GLY A 113 -11.94 -0.92 -14.32
N THR A 114 -11.85 0.33 -13.85
CA THR A 114 -10.84 0.81 -12.90
C THR A 114 -11.42 1.28 -11.56
N LEU A 115 -12.74 1.20 -11.38
CA LEU A 115 -13.40 1.69 -10.16
C LEU A 115 -14.16 0.56 -9.44
N CYS A 116 -14.29 0.70 -8.13
CA CYS A 116 -15.08 -0.23 -7.31
C CYS A 116 -16.59 0.05 -7.48
N ALA A 117 -17.39 -0.98 -7.73
CA ALA A 117 -18.85 -0.90 -7.78
C ALA A 117 -19.45 -0.47 -6.43
N VAL A 118 -18.76 -0.73 -5.32
CA VAL A 118 -19.17 -0.38 -3.96
C VAL A 118 -18.22 0.65 -3.35
N TYR A 119 -17.68 1.57 -4.16
CA TYR A 119 -16.63 2.52 -3.72
C TYR A 119 -16.94 3.27 -2.41
N PRO A 120 -18.18 3.79 -2.17
CA PRO A 120 -18.51 4.42 -0.90
C PRO A 120 -18.51 3.47 0.31
N HIS A 121 -18.62 2.17 0.07
CA HIS A 121 -18.69 1.08 1.06
C HIS A 121 -17.42 0.23 1.10
N ARG A 122 -16.36 0.64 0.40
CA ARG A 122 -15.10 -0.11 0.33
C ARG A 122 -14.52 -0.39 1.73
N PRO A 123 -13.82 -1.53 1.91
CA PRO A 123 -13.17 -1.86 3.17
C PRO A 123 -12.12 -0.83 3.59
N GLU A 124 -11.78 -0.80 4.87
CA GLU A 124 -10.80 0.14 5.43
C GLU A 124 -9.43 0.00 4.75
N THR A 125 -8.95 -1.22 4.57
CA THR A 125 -7.73 -1.54 3.81
C THR A 125 -7.74 -0.91 2.41
N CYS A 126 -8.89 -0.85 1.73
CA CYS A 126 -9.02 -0.21 0.42
C CYS A 126 -9.12 1.33 0.48
N ARG A 127 -9.47 1.92 1.64
CA ARG A 127 -9.54 3.37 1.84
C ARG A 127 -8.17 3.94 2.14
N THR A 128 -7.40 3.23 2.95
CA THR A 128 -6.13 3.70 3.48
C THR A 128 -4.95 3.34 2.58
N TYR A 129 -5.08 2.33 1.71
CA TYR A 129 -4.02 1.95 0.77
C TYR A 129 -3.49 3.16 -0.04
N PRO A 130 -2.18 3.41 -0.08
CA PRO A 130 -1.08 2.49 0.29
C PRO A 130 -0.65 2.47 1.76
N ALA A 131 -1.27 3.24 2.65
CA ALA A 131 -1.03 3.24 4.10
C ALA A 131 0.46 3.25 4.49
N LEU A 132 1.21 4.22 3.95
CA LEU A 132 2.64 4.36 4.25
C LEU A 132 2.88 4.79 5.71
N THR A 133 1.98 5.58 6.26
CA THR A 133 2.01 6.09 7.64
C THR A 133 0.64 5.86 8.28
N PRO A 134 0.53 5.83 9.63
CA PRO A 134 1.62 5.94 10.61
C PRO A 134 2.51 4.69 10.66
N ASP A 135 3.54 4.73 11.50
CA ASP A 135 4.42 3.61 11.83
C ASP A 135 5.23 3.11 10.63
N PHE A 136 5.71 4.02 9.76
CA PHE A 136 6.42 3.66 8.53
C PHE A 136 7.58 2.69 8.78
N ARG A 137 8.30 2.85 9.90
CA ARG A 137 9.40 1.95 10.29
C ARG A 137 8.98 0.49 10.35
N TRP A 138 7.77 0.22 10.81
CA TRP A 138 7.19 -1.12 10.95
C TRP A 138 6.61 -1.63 9.63
N THR A 139 6.17 -0.73 8.74
CA THR A 139 5.59 -1.05 7.43
C THR A 139 6.58 -0.98 6.27
N ILE A 140 7.88 -0.76 6.53
CA ILE A 140 8.91 -0.69 5.47
C ILE A 140 8.88 -1.95 4.59
N ALA A 141 8.83 -3.14 5.19
CA ALA A 141 8.83 -4.39 4.44
C ALA A 141 7.61 -4.50 3.51
N ASP A 142 6.42 -4.14 4.01
CA ASP A 142 5.18 -4.13 3.24
C ASP A 142 5.21 -3.08 2.13
N SER A 143 5.77 -1.90 2.41
CA SER A 143 6.00 -0.86 1.42
C SER A 143 6.93 -1.35 0.32
N ILE A 144 8.02 -2.04 0.65
CA ILE A 144 8.94 -2.60 -0.35
C ILE A 144 8.24 -3.64 -1.22
N ALA A 145 7.46 -4.55 -0.61
CA ALA A 145 6.65 -5.52 -1.34
C ALA A 145 5.61 -4.85 -2.25
N GLY A 146 5.04 -3.72 -1.81
CA GLY A 146 4.08 -2.91 -2.56
C GLY A 146 4.69 -2.08 -3.70
N ALA A 147 6.01 -1.94 -3.77
CA ALA A 147 6.68 -1.10 -4.77
C ALA A 147 6.42 -1.54 -6.21
N ALA A 148 6.34 -2.85 -6.46
CA ALA A 148 6.02 -3.40 -7.78
C ALA A 148 4.53 -3.31 -8.14
N VAL A 149 3.67 -2.93 -7.18
CA VAL A 149 2.22 -2.92 -7.31
C VAL A 149 1.68 -1.51 -7.49
N CYS A 150 2.15 -0.55 -6.69
CA CYS A 150 1.55 0.77 -6.60
C CYS A 150 2.52 1.87 -7.07
N PRO A 151 2.11 2.71 -8.04
CA PRO A 151 2.89 3.88 -8.43
C PRO A 151 3.23 4.81 -7.27
N ILE A 152 2.32 5.02 -6.32
CA ILE A 152 2.58 5.89 -5.17
C ILE A 152 3.71 5.32 -4.32
N ILE A 153 3.61 4.03 -3.96
CA ILE A 153 4.62 3.35 -3.14
C ILE A 153 5.99 3.40 -3.81
N TYR A 154 6.07 3.03 -5.10
CA TYR A 154 7.32 3.07 -5.84
C TYR A 154 7.99 4.45 -5.81
N ASN A 155 7.24 5.50 -6.14
CA ASN A 155 7.80 6.85 -6.20
C ASN A 155 8.19 7.38 -4.82
N VAL A 156 7.47 6.99 -3.76
CA VAL A 156 7.85 7.34 -2.38
C VAL A 156 9.14 6.64 -2.00
N LEU A 157 9.23 5.32 -2.15
CA LEU A 157 10.42 4.56 -1.80
C LEU A 157 11.64 5.00 -2.62
N ALA A 158 11.46 5.27 -3.91
CA ALA A 158 12.51 5.79 -4.76
C ALA A 158 13.12 7.10 -4.22
N ARG A 159 12.30 7.99 -3.61
CA ARG A 159 12.77 9.21 -2.93
C ARG A 159 13.33 8.95 -1.54
N MET A 160 12.75 8.00 -0.81
CA MET A 160 13.24 7.61 0.51
C MET A 160 14.64 7.01 0.45
N VAL A 161 15.02 6.34 -0.66
CA VAL A 161 16.40 5.89 -0.89
C VAL A 161 17.37 7.07 -0.87
N ASP A 162 17.11 8.11 -1.68
CA ASP A 162 17.95 9.31 -1.72
C ASP A 162 18.02 10.01 -0.36
N GLU A 163 16.89 10.04 0.36
CA GLU A 163 16.77 10.69 1.65
C GLU A 163 17.50 9.92 2.77
N ALA A 164 17.40 8.58 2.78
CA ALA A 164 18.13 7.73 3.72
C ALA A 164 19.65 7.88 3.54
N GLU A 165 20.13 7.96 2.29
CA GLU A 165 21.54 8.24 2.03
C GLU A 165 21.96 9.63 2.53
N ARG A 166 21.10 10.63 2.37
CA ARG A 166 21.35 12.00 2.85
C ARG A 166 21.47 12.03 4.37
N LEU A 167 20.54 11.38 5.08
CA LEU A 167 20.54 11.27 6.54
C LEU A 167 21.80 10.54 7.04
N SER A 168 22.15 9.41 6.41
CA SER A 168 23.34 8.65 6.78
C SER A 168 24.66 9.45 6.64
N ARG A 169 24.74 10.41 5.72
CA ARG A 169 25.92 11.28 5.56
C ARG A 169 25.98 12.42 6.57
N GLN A 170 24.87 12.78 7.20
CA GLN A 170 24.80 13.84 8.20
C GLN A 170 25.04 13.33 9.62
N SER A 171 24.75 12.05 9.84
CA SER A 171 24.93 11.36 11.13
C SER A 171 26.34 10.78 11.33
N GLY A 172 27.24 10.90 10.34
CA GLY A 172 28.63 10.44 10.39
C GLY A 172 29.63 11.59 10.32
#